data_AF-A0A1Y6FRY9-F1
#
_entry.id   AF-A0A1Y6FRY9-F1
#
_cell.length_a   1.000
_cell.length_b   1.000
_cell.length_c   1.000
_cell.angle_alpha   90.00
_cell.angle_beta   90.00
_cell.angle_gamma   90.00
#
_symmetry.space_group_name_H-M   'P 1'
#
loop_
_entity.id
_entity.type
_entity.pdbx_description
1 polymer ?
#
loop_
_entity_poly.entity_id
_entity_poly.type
_entity_poly.pdbx_seq_one_letter_code
_entity_poly.pdbx_strand_id
1 'polypeptide(L)'
;MNKEIMLPTELSIKDRKNMVKGNVNRTALFARTKVIDVITADNERFYLIYYKNSLIYGDKLDKVEEESFINKHFVKVLLLKPLIQY
;
A
#
# COMPACT_ATOMS: atom_id res chain seq x y z
N MET A 1 -9.37 15.17 23.41
CA MET A 1 -8.74 14.99 22.09
C MET A 1 -8.76 13.51 21.78
N ASN A 2 -9.83 13.02 21.12
CA ASN A 2 -9.93 11.62 20.75
C ASN A 2 -8.90 11.35 19.65
N LYS A 3 -7.81 10.67 20.00
CA LYS A 3 -6.98 10.01 18.99
C LYS A 3 -7.84 8.86 18.48
N GLU A 4 -8.53 9.06 17.36
CA GLU A 4 -9.08 7.95 16.60
C GLU A 4 -7.92 6.99 16.32
N ILE A 5 -7.89 5.88 17.06
CA ILE A 5 -6.97 4.79 16.82
C ILE A 5 -7.44 4.19 15.49
N MET A 6 -6.83 4.64 14.40
CA MET A 6 -7.06 4.02 13.09
C MET A 6 -6.66 2.55 13.23
N LEU A 7 -7.64 1.66 13.19
CA LEU A 7 -7.38 0.23 13.16
C LEU A 7 -6.57 -0.08 11.90
N PRO A 8 -5.48 -0.86 11.99
CA PRO A 8 -4.71 -1.22 10.83
C PRO A 8 -5.58 -2.00 9.85
N THR A 9 -5.65 -1.52 8.60
CA THR A 9 -6.37 -2.22 7.54
C THR A 9 -5.53 -3.43 7.12
N GLU A 10 -6.01 -4.65 7.43
CA GLU A 10 -5.39 -5.89 6.95
C GLU A 10 -5.72 -6.12 5.47
N LEU A 11 -4.72 -6.56 4.70
CA LEU A 11 -4.82 -6.87 3.28
C LEU A 11 -4.19 -8.25 3.03
N SER A 12 -4.91 -9.10 2.29
CA SER A 12 -4.38 -10.40 1.84
C SER A 12 -3.76 -10.26 0.45
N ILE A 13 -2.49 -10.58 0.34
CA ILE A 13 -1.71 -10.59 -0.90
C ILE A 13 -1.63 -12.03 -1.38
N LYS A 14 -2.09 -12.29 -2.60
CA LYS A 14 -1.97 -13.60 -3.25
C LYS A 14 -0.71 -13.62 -4.09
N ASP A 15 0.33 -14.30 -3.59
CA ASP A 15 1.47 -14.73 -4.41
C ASP A 15 1.18 -16.15 -4.96
N ARG A 16 1.76 -16.51 -6.11
CA ARG A 16 1.41 -17.65 -6.97
C ARG A 16 1.07 -18.97 -6.25
N LYS A 17 1.68 -19.24 -5.09
CA LYS A 17 1.39 -20.42 -4.24
C LYS A 17 0.98 -20.11 -2.80
N ASN A 18 1.14 -18.86 -2.34
CA ASN A 18 1.03 -18.50 -0.93
C ASN A 18 0.14 -17.27 -0.74
N MET A 19 -0.71 -17.30 0.29
CA MET A 19 -1.48 -16.15 0.72
C MET A 19 -0.76 -15.51 1.91
N VAL A 20 -0.34 -14.27 1.75
CA VAL A 20 0.40 -13.50 2.76
C VAL A 20 -0.50 -12.40 3.28
N LYS A 21 -0.60 -12.26 4.61
CA LYS A 21 -1.33 -11.16 5.24
C LYS A 21 -0.37 -10.02 5.59
N GLY A 22 -0.81 -8.80 5.37
CA GLY A 22 -0.07 -7.62 5.80
C GLY A 22 -0.97 -6.45 6.13
N ASN A 23 -0.44 -5.51 6.89
CA ASN A 23 -1.12 -4.29 7.28
C ASN A 23 -0.77 -3.18 6.30
N VAL A 24 -1.77 -2.40 5.90
CA VAL A 24 -1.55 -1.20 5.09
C VAL A 24 -0.76 -0.18 5.90
N ASN A 25 0.41 0.21 5.40
CA ASN A 25 1.25 1.23 5.98
C ASN A 25 0.99 2.60 5.34
N ARG A 26 0.90 2.67 4.02
CA ARG A 26 0.63 3.92 3.27
C ARG A 26 -0.25 3.66 2.06
N THR A 27 -0.96 4.69 1.61
CA THR A 27 -1.72 4.66 0.37
C THR A 27 -1.55 5.99 -0.36
N ALA A 28 -1.26 5.93 -1.65
CA ALA A 28 -1.27 7.05 -2.57
C ALA A 28 -2.39 6.86 -3.59
N LEU A 29 -3.11 7.94 -3.92
CA LEU A 29 -4.12 7.96 -4.97
C LEU A 29 -3.73 9.06 -5.96
N PHE A 30 -3.53 8.68 -7.22
CA PHE A 30 -3.27 9.60 -8.31
C PHE A 30 -4.23 9.27 -9.45
N ALA A 31 -5.12 10.21 -9.77
CA ALA A 31 -6.24 10.00 -10.70
C ALA A 31 -7.06 8.74 -10.32
N ARG A 32 -7.12 7.73 -11.19
CA ARG A 32 -7.83 6.44 -10.97
C ARG A 32 -6.90 5.32 -10.50
N THR A 33 -5.66 5.66 -10.19
CA THR A 33 -4.63 4.71 -9.76
C THR A 33 -4.42 4.85 -8.26
N LYS A 34 -4.56 3.74 -7.53
CA LYS A 34 -4.28 3.65 -6.09
C LYS A 34 -3.05 2.78 -5.90
N VAL A 35 -2.03 3.29 -5.21
CA VAL A 35 -0.83 2.54 -4.83
C VAL A 35 -0.84 2.34 -3.33
N ILE A 36 -0.64 1.11 -2.86
CA ILE A 36 -0.72 0.74 -1.44
C ILE A 36 0.62 0.13 -1.02
N ASP A 37 1.21 0.64 0.05
CA ASP A 37 2.36 0.06 0.76
C ASP A 37 1.84 -0.85 1.89
N VAL A 38 2.26 -2.10 1.90
CA VAL A 38 1.83 -3.14 2.84
C VAL A 38 3.05 -3.73 3.55
N ILE A 39 2.97 -3.86 4.87
CA ILE A 39 4.00 -4.48 5.72
C ILE A 39 3.45 -5.79 6.30
N THR A 40 4.18 -6.89 6.13
CA THR A 40 3.82 -8.21 6.68
C THR A 40 4.29 -8.38 8.12
N ALA A 41 3.86 -9.46 8.79
CA ALA A 41 4.34 -9.80 10.13
C ALA A 41 5.87 -9.98 10.20
N ASP A 42 6.47 -10.50 9.12
CA ASP A 42 7.92 -10.71 8.99
C ASP A 42 8.67 -9.43 8.54
N ASN A 43 8.00 -8.27 8.60
CA ASN A 43 8.52 -6.96 8.23
C ASN A 43 8.92 -6.83 6.75
N GLU A 44 8.42 -7.71 5.89
CA GLU A 44 8.56 -7.59 4.44
C GLU A 44 7.64 -6.47 3.92
N ARG A 45 8.13 -5.67 2.97
CA ARG A 45 7.39 -4.56 2.37
C ARG A 45 6.99 -4.86 0.94
N PHE A 46 5.72 -4.61 0.62
CA PHE A 46 5.15 -4.79 -0.71
C PHE A 46 4.49 -3.50 -1.18
N TYR A 47 4.48 -3.28 -2.49
CA TYR A 47 3.62 -2.28 -3.10
C TYR A 47 2.59 -2.94 -4.02
N LEU A 48 1.37 -2.43 -4.00
CA LEU A 48 0.26 -2.87 -4.83
C LEU A 48 -0.27 -1.71 -5.65
N ILE A 49 -0.44 -1.88 -6.96
CA ILE A 49 -1.01 -0.89 -7.88
C ILE A 49 -2.40 -1.35 -8.29
N TYR A 50 -3.39 -0.52 -8.02
CA TYR A 50 -4.78 -0.69 -8.45
C TYR A 50 -5.13 0.36 -9.49
N TYR A 51 -5.85 -0.03 -10.54
CA TYR A 51 -6.49 0.89 -11.49
C TYR A 51 -7.99 0.61 -11.52
N LYS A 52 -8.82 1.64 -11.33
CA LYS A 52 -10.29 1.49 -11.21
C LYS A 52 -10.69 0.36 -10.24
N ASN A 53 -10.05 0.33 -9.07
CA ASN A 53 -10.25 -0.68 -8.01
C ASN A 53 -9.84 -2.13 -8.36
N SER A 54 -9.26 -2.37 -9.54
CA SER A 54 -8.72 -3.68 -9.91
C SER A 54 -7.21 -3.72 -9.63
N LEU A 55 -6.72 -4.76 -8.96
CA LEU A 55 -5.27 -4.97 -8.78
C LEU A 55 -4.65 -5.27 -10.14
N ILE A 56 -3.74 -4.42 -10.59
CA ILE A 56 -3.06 -4.56 -11.89
C ILE A 56 -1.61 -5.04 -11.74
N TYR A 57 -0.97 -4.76 -10.60
CA TYR A 57 0.42 -5.15 -10.34
C TYR A 57 0.72 -5.14 -8.85
N GLY A 58 1.69 -5.95 -8.41
CA GLY A 58 2.29 -5.84 -7.09
C GLY A 58 3.59 -6.64 -6.99
N ASP A 59 4.56 -6.14 -6.23
CA ASP A 59 5.83 -6.82 -5.95
C ASP A 59 6.42 -6.31 -4.62
N LYS A 60 7.53 -6.91 -4.19
CA LYS A 60 8.31 -6.47 -3.04
C LYS A 60 8.94 -5.09 -3.31
N LEU A 61 9.00 -4.26 -2.27
CA LEU A 61 9.51 -2.89 -2.34
C LEU A 61 11.04 -2.84 -2.54
N ASP A 62 11.75 -3.89 -2.16
CA ASP A 62 13.21 -4.05 -2.33
C ASP A 62 13.67 -4.08 -3.80
N LYS A 63 12.75 -4.42 -4.72
CA LYS A 63 13.00 -4.43 -6.17
C LYS A 63 12.69 -3.11 -6.87
N VAL A 64 12.26 -2.09 -6.13
CA VAL A 64 11.86 -0.80 -6.73
C VAL A 64 13.11 0.00 -7.10
N GLU A 65 13.25 0.29 -8.40
CA GLU A 65 14.32 1.16 -8.90
C GLU A 65 14.27 2.56 -8.25
N GLU A 66 15.46 3.08 -7.95
CA GLU A 66 15.64 4.45 -7.48
C GLU A 66 15.07 5.44 -8.51
N GLU A 67 14.48 6.53 -8.06
CA GLU A 67 13.77 7.52 -8.90
C GLU A 67 12.52 7.06 -9.66
N SER A 68 12.13 5.78 -9.57
CA SER A 68 10.87 5.30 -10.14
C SER A 68 9.66 6.04 -9.55
N PHE A 69 8.53 6.00 -10.26
CA PHE A 69 7.27 6.57 -9.78
C PHE A 69 6.91 6.08 -8.37
N ILE A 70 7.14 4.79 -8.10
CA ILE A 70 6.90 4.12 -6.82
C ILE A 70 7.83 4.67 -5.74
N ASN A 71 9.14 4.77 -6.02
CA ASN A 71 10.12 5.35 -5.10
C ASN A 71 9.77 6.80 -4.75
N LYS A 72 9.48 7.64 -5.76
CA LYS A 72 9.13 9.06 -5.58
C LYS A 72 7.87 9.26 -4.74
N HIS A 73 6.85 8.42 -4.88
CA HIS A 73 5.60 8.59 -4.11
C HIS A 73 5.71 8.07 -2.67
N PHE A 74 6.41 6.96 -2.45
CA PHE A 74 6.53 6.39 -1.11
C PHE A 74 7.62 7.05 -0.25
N VAL A 75 8.68 7.56 -0.87
CA VAL A 75 9.77 8.27 -0.16
C VAL A 75 9.49 9.77 -0.06
N LYS A 76 8.87 10.39 -1.09
CA LYS A 76 8.96 11.84 -1.29
C LYS A 76 7.69 12.67 -1.08
N VAL A 77 6.48 12.11 -0.98
CA VAL A 77 5.21 12.71 -0.42
C VAL A 77 3.98 12.04 -1.02
N LEU A 78 3.06 11.55 -0.18
CA LEU A 78 1.62 11.90 -0.11
C LEU A 78 0.95 11.04 0.98
N LEU A 79 0.62 11.66 2.13
CA LEU A 79 -0.25 11.06 3.15
C LEU A 79 -1.70 11.32 2.76
N LEU A 80 -2.37 10.35 2.14
CA LEU A 80 -3.83 10.35 2.16
C LEU A 80 -4.27 9.76 3.49
N LYS A 81 -4.69 10.63 4.42
CA LYS A 81 -5.50 10.19 5.55
C LYS A 81 -6.74 9.49 4.95
N PRO A 82 -7.03 8.23 5.29
CA PRO A 82 -8.27 7.62 4.88
C PRO A 82 -9.41 8.38 5.58
N LEU A 83 -10.12 9.23 4.83
CA LEU A 83 -11.44 9.70 5.23
C LEU A 83 -12.38 8.51 5.00
N ILE A 84 -12.60 7.72 6.05
CA ILE A 84 -13.76 6.82 6.13
C ILE A 84 -14.87 7.70 6.70
N GLN A 85 -15.78 8.15 5.84
CA GLN A 85 -17.03 8.81 6.27
C GLN A 85 -18.01 7.70 6.69
N TYR A 86 -18.54 7.83 7.91
CA TYR A 86 -19.60 6.99 8.48
C TYR A 86 -20.93 7.19 7.76
#